data_AF-A0A7Y4X613-F1
#
_entry.id   AF-A0A7Y4X613-F1
#
_cell.length_a   1.000
_cell.length_b   1.000
_cell.length_c   1.000
_cell.angle_alpha   90.00
_cell.angle_beta   90.00
_cell.angle_gamma   90.00
#
_symmetry.space_group_name_H-M   'P 1'
#
loop_
_entity.id
_entity.type
_entity.pdbx_description
1 polymer ?
#
loop_
_entity_poly.entity_id
_entity_poly.type
_entity_poly.pdbx_seq_one_letter_code
_entity_poly.pdbx_strand_id
1 'polypeptide(L)'
;MMNDEQISKKQWRAYLLGELEEVVVESLEERCFTEPDWHEALLAERDDLLDAWARQELTPAEAEKLEVRMADLPALQERAAFARSLHQHLSQSLSPALFTAGKTPT
;
A
#
# COMPACT_ATOMS: atom_id res chain seq x y z
N MET A 1 1.13 24.37 1.95
CA MET A 1 0.75 23.17 1.17
C MET A 1 1.27 21.87 1.74
N MET A 2 2.51 21.76 2.26
CA MET A 2 3.04 20.51 2.89
C MET A 2 2.28 19.98 4.12
N ASN A 3 1.35 20.75 4.70
CA ASN A 3 0.60 20.31 5.88
C ASN A 3 -0.72 19.61 5.49
N ASP A 4 -1.42 20.12 4.47
CA ASP A 4 -2.67 19.53 3.97
C ASP A 4 -2.46 18.16 3.32
N GLU A 5 -1.39 17.98 2.56
CA GLU A 5 -1.05 16.70 1.92
C GLU A 5 -0.75 15.62 2.97
N GLN A 6 0.02 15.95 4.02
CA GLN A 6 0.33 15.02 5.10
C GLN A 6 -0.90 14.70 5.97
N ILE A 7 -1.79 15.67 6.17
CA ILE A 7 -3.07 15.46 6.85
C ILE A 7 -3.94 14.50 6.02
N SER A 8 -4.05 14.74 4.72
CA SER A 8 -4.79 13.87 3.79
C SER A 8 -4.22 12.45 3.77
N LYS A 9 -2.89 12.30 3.67
CA LYS A 9 -2.19 11.00 3.71
C LYS A 9 -2.55 10.21 4.97
N LYS A 10 -2.47 10.85 6.14
CA LYS A 10 -2.82 10.22 7.42
C LYS A 10 -4.30 9.82 7.48
N GLN A 11 -5.19 10.65 6.96
CA GLN A 11 -6.63 10.36 6.91
C GLN A 11 -6.91 9.16 5.99
N TRP A 12 -6.30 9.12 4.81
CA TRP A 12 -6.45 8.00 3.89
C TRP A 12 -5.91 6.69 4.46
N ARG A 13 -4.78 6.74 5.18
CA ARG A 13 -4.25 5.57 5.86
C ARG A 13 -5.23 5.02 6.89
N ALA A 14 -5.76 5.89 7.74
CA ALA A 14 -6.75 5.51 8.75
C ALA A 14 -8.04 4.96 8.10
N TYR A 15 -8.50 5.55 6.99
CA TYR A 15 -9.64 5.07 6.21
C TYR A 15 -9.40 3.64 5.67
N LEU A 16 -8.25 3.41 5.05
CA LEU A 16 -7.89 2.12 4.46
C LEU A 16 -7.73 1.02 5.51
N LEU A 17 -7.27 1.38 6.73
CA LEU A 17 -7.17 0.48 7.87
C LEU A 17 -8.47 0.33 8.66
N GLY A 18 -9.55 1.03 8.29
CA GLY A 18 -10.83 0.98 9.00
C GLY A 18 -10.80 1.57 10.40
N GLU A 19 -9.94 2.56 10.64
CA GLU A 19 -9.74 3.22 11.94
C GLU A 19 -10.55 4.51 12.10
N LEU A 20 -11.21 4.97 11.04
CA LEU A 20 -12.03 6.17 11.07
C LEU A 20 -13.45 5.89 11.55
N GLU A 21 -14.00 6.83 12.31
CA GLU A 21 -15.43 6.87 12.62
C GLU A 21 -16.25 7.16 11.36
N GLU A 22 -17.47 6.63 11.30
CA GLU A 22 -18.36 6.72 10.14
C GLU A 22 -18.61 8.18 9.68
N VAL A 23 -18.81 9.11 10.61
CA VAL A 23 -18.99 10.54 10.31
C VAL A 23 -17.77 11.15 9.60
N VAL A 24 -16.58 10.69 9.95
CA VAL A 24 -15.33 11.14 9.34
C VAL A 24 -15.13 10.48 7.97
N VAL A 25 -15.52 9.21 7.84
CA VAL A 25 -15.54 8.47 6.57
C VAL A 25 -16.40 9.18 5.54
N GLU A 26 -17.66 9.48 5.85
CA GLU A 26 -18.60 10.13 4.92
C GLU A 26 -18.04 11.48 4.41
N SER A 27 -17.51 12.29 5.33
CA SER A 27 -16.90 13.58 4.99
C SER A 27 -15.67 13.44 4.08
N LEU A 28 -14.90 12.36 4.25
CA LEU A 28 -13.71 12.07 3.48
C LEU A 28 -14.07 11.56 2.07
N GLU A 29 -15.09 10.71 1.98
CA GLU A 29 -15.61 10.20 0.71
C GLU A 29 -16.25 11.32 -0.13
N GLU A 30 -17.02 12.22 0.49
CA GLU A 30 -17.60 13.38 -0.19
C GLU A 30 -16.53 14.27 -0.84
N ARG A 31 -15.42 14.52 -0.13
CA ARG A 31 -14.28 15.25 -0.68
C ARG A 31 -13.60 14.49 -1.81
N CYS A 32 -13.44 13.17 -1.68
CA CYS A 32 -12.90 12.32 -2.75
C CYS A 32 -13.70 12.45 -4.06
N PHE A 33 -15.02 12.53 -3.95
CA PHE A 33 -15.91 12.67 -5.12
C PHE A 33 -15.91 14.08 -5.72
N THR A 34 -15.65 15.11 -4.92
CA THR A 34 -15.77 16.51 -5.33
C THR A 34 -14.44 17.16 -5.70
N GLU A 35 -13.32 16.65 -5.15
CA GLU A 35 -11.98 17.18 -5.32
C GLU A 35 -11.05 16.11 -5.95
N PRO A 36 -10.63 16.26 -7.21
CA PRO A 36 -9.80 15.26 -7.92
C PRO A 36 -8.48 14.92 -7.21
N ASP A 37 -7.83 15.92 -6.62
CA ASP A 37 -6.55 15.76 -5.91
C ASP A 37 -6.68 14.82 -4.69
N TRP A 38 -7.87 14.75 -4.07
CA TRP A 38 -8.13 13.86 -2.95
C TRP A 38 -8.24 12.40 -3.40
N HIS A 39 -8.82 12.16 -4.56
CA HIS A 39 -8.86 10.83 -5.15
C HIS A 39 -7.44 10.35 -5.50
N GLU A 40 -6.60 11.21 -6.08
CA GLU A 40 -5.19 10.87 -6.33
C GLU A 40 -4.42 10.58 -5.04
N ALA A 41 -4.65 11.36 -3.98
CA ALA A 41 -4.04 11.13 -2.67
C ALA A 41 -4.48 9.78 -2.05
N LEU A 42 -5.74 9.38 -2.20
CA LEU A 42 -6.22 8.07 -1.79
C LEU A 42 -5.51 6.95 -2.56
N LEU A 43 -5.42 7.06 -3.88
CA LEU A 43 -4.77 6.05 -4.71
C LEU A 43 -3.29 5.90 -4.35
N ALA A 44 -2.60 7.03 -4.12
CA ALA A 44 -1.20 7.05 -3.71
C ALA A 44 -0.99 6.39 -2.34
N GLU A 45 -1.77 6.76 -1.32
CA GLU A 45 -1.65 6.14 0.01
C GLU A 45 -2.03 4.66 -0.02
N ARG A 46 -3.02 4.26 -0.81
CA ARG A 46 -3.38 2.85 -1.01
C ARG A 46 -2.20 2.06 -1.57
N ASP A 47 -1.59 2.57 -2.63
CA ASP A 47 -0.49 1.86 -3.29
C ASP A 47 0.75 1.81 -2.37
N ASP A 48 1.09 2.91 -1.66
CA ASP A 48 2.14 2.94 -0.63
C ASP A 48 1.89 1.89 0.48
N LEU A 49 0.65 1.80 0.97
CA LEU A 49 0.27 0.88 2.04
C LEU A 49 0.35 -0.59 1.60
N LEU A 50 -0.09 -0.88 0.37
CA LEU A 50 -0.05 -2.23 -0.20
C LEU A 50 1.37 -2.69 -0.51
N ASP A 51 2.23 -1.79 -0.99
CA ASP A 51 3.65 -2.07 -1.21
C ASP A 51 4.36 -2.37 0.13
N ALA A 52 4.10 -1.57 1.16
CA ALA A 52 4.61 -1.82 2.51
C ALA A 52 4.11 -3.18 3.07
N TRP A 53 2.84 -3.52 2.84
CA TRP A 53 2.30 -4.83 3.22
C TRP A 53 2.99 -5.97 2.46
N ALA A 54 3.15 -5.84 1.14
CA ALA A 54 3.80 -6.84 0.29
C ALA A 54 5.26 -7.10 0.66
N ARG A 55 5.93 -6.07 1.18
CA ARG A 55 7.31 -6.11 1.68
C ARG A 55 7.43 -6.51 3.15
N GLN A 56 6.31 -6.73 3.84
CA GLN A 56 6.24 -7.02 5.28
C GLN A 56 6.85 -5.90 6.15
N GLU A 57 6.73 -4.64 5.71
CA GLU A 57 7.23 -3.44 6.39
C GLU A 57 6.16 -2.77 7.27
N LEU A 58 4.92 -3.25 7.23
CA LEU A 58 3.86 -2.80 8.14
C LEU A 58 4.05 -3.36 9.56
N THR A 59 3.56 -2.62 10.55
CA THR A 59 3.45 -3.17 11.89
C THR A 59 2.43 -4.32 11.92
N PRO A 60 2.55 -5.30 12.83
CA PRO A 60 1.59 -6.41 12.92
C PRO A 60 0.13 -5.96 13.05
N ALA A 61 -0.11 -4.89 13.81
CA ALA A 61 -1.45 -4.33 14.00
C ALA A 61 -2.02 -3.69 12.72
N GLU A 62 -1.19 -2.98 11.95
CA GLU A 62 -1.62 -2.43 10.64
C GLU A 62 -1.88 -3.54 9.62
N ALA A 63 -1.03 -4.56 9.59
CA ALA A 63 -1.19 -5.69 8.68
C ALA A 63 -2.50 -6.45 8.95
N GLU A 64 -2.82 -6.74 10.22
CA GLU A 64 -4.06 -7.40 10.61
C GLU A 64 -5.30 -6.59 10.17
N LYS A 65 -5.30 -5.28 10.42
CA LYS A 65 -6.39 -4.40 10.01
C LYS A 65 -6.58 -4.37 8.49
N LEU A 66 -5.46 -4.26 7.76
CA LEU A 66 -5.50 -4.27 6.30
C LEU A 66 -6.01 -5.61 5.76
N GLU A 67 -5.64 -6.74 6.38
CA GLU A 67 -6.13 -8.07 6.01
C GLU A 67 -7.63 -8.24 6.23
N VAL A 68 -8.16 -7.74 7.36
CA VAL A 68 -9.61 -7.67 7.59
C VAL A 68 -10.28 -6.86 6.49
N ARG A 69 -9.74 -5.69 6.15
CA ARG A 69 -10.30 -4.82 5.10
C ARG A 69 -10.24 -5.44 3.72
N MET A 70 -9.19 -6.19 3.40
CA MET A 70 -9.08 -6.94 2.16
C MET A 70 -10.12 -8.05 2.06
N ALA A 71 -10.52 -8.66 3.19
CA ALA A 71 -11.58 -9.66 3.19
C ALA A 71 -12.95 -9.06 2.82
N ASP A 72 -13.19 -7.80 3.20
CA ASP A 72 -14.45 -7.08 2.94
C ASP A 72 -14.47 -6.36 1.58
N LEU A 73 -13.31 -6.08 0.99
CA LEU A 73 -13.16 -5.29 -0.23
C LEU A 73 -12.39 -6.06 -1.32
N PRO A 74 -13.07 -6.75 -2.25
CA PRO A 74 -12.43 -7.53 -3.31
C PRO A 74 -11.43 -6.73 -4.17
N ALA A 75 -11.74 -5.47 -4.48
CA ALA A 75 -10.85 -4.61 -5.24
C ALA A 75 -9.50 -4.34 -4.52
N LEU A 76 -9.53 -4.24 -3.19
CA LEU A 76 -8.32 -4.06 -2.38
C LEU A 76 -7.51 -5.36 -2.34
N GLN A 77 -8.18 -6.52 -2.23
CA GLN A 77 -7.55 -7.83 -2.29
C GLN A 77 -6.83 -8.06 -3.63
N GLU A 78 -7.47 -7.74 -4.75
CA GLU A 78 -6.87 -7.86 -6.09
C GLU A 78 -5.62 -7.00 -6.24
N ARG A 79 -5.68 -5.75 -5.76
CA ARG A 79 -4.54 -4.83 -5.79
C ARG A 79 -3.38 -5.32 -4.91
N ALA A 80 -3.68 -5.85 -3.73
CA ALA A 80 -2.68 -6.43 -2.83
C ALA A 80 -2.00 -7.66 -3.44
N ALA A 81 -2.78 -8.54 -4.08
CA ALA A 81 -2.25 -9.70 -4.78
C ALA A 81 -1.27 -9.28 -5.89
N PHE A 82 -1.62 -8.24 -6.66
CA PHE A 82 -0.73 -7.67 -7.67
C PHE A 82 0.59 -7.15 -7.06
N ALA A 83 0.52 -6.32 -6.02
CA ALA A 83 1.71 -5.76 -5.36
C ALA A 83 2.65 -6.88 -4.85
N ARG A 84 2.07 -7.92 -4.24
CA ARG A 84 2.81 -9.10 -3.77
C ARG A 84 3.48 -9.86 -4.91
N SER A 85 2.75 -10.14 -5.99
CA SER A 85 3.31 -10.84 -7.15
C SER A 85 4.44 -10.05 -7.80
N LEU A 86 4.31 -8.73 -7.91
CA LEU A 86 5.36 -7.86 -8.43
C LEU A 86 6.61 -7.90 -7.56
N HIS A 87 6.44 -7.75 -6.23
CA HIS A 87 7.56 -7.82 -5.30
C HIS A 87 8.31 -9.16 -5.38
N GLN A 88 7.58 -10.29 -5.41
CA GLN A 88 8.17 -11.62 -5.54
C GLN A 88 9.03 -11.77 -6.80
N HIS A 89 8.55 -11.28 -7.95
CA HIS A 89 9.30 -11.35 -9.21
C HIS A 89 10.55 -10.45 -9.18
N LEU A 90 10.43 -9.24 -8.65
CA LEU A 90 11.57 -8.32 -8.51
C LEU A 90 12.65 -8.91 -7.58
N SER A 91 12.26 -9.46 -6.42
CA SER A 91 13.20 -10.12 -5.51
C SER A 91 13.86 -11.36 -6.13
N GLN A 92 13.15 -12.13 -6.95
CA GLN A 92 13.72 -13.29 -7.66
C GLN A 92 14.70 -12.88 -8.76
N SER A 93 14.39 -11.82 -9.50
CA SER A 93 15.24 -11.30 -10.59
C SER A 93 16.56 -10.70 -10.10
N LEU A 94 16.61 -10.24 -8.85
CA LEU A 94 17.79 -9.70 -8.19
C LEU A 94 18.64 -10.76 -7.47
N SER A 95 18.36 -12.06 -7.69
CA SER A 95 19.20 -13.15 -7.18
C SER A 95 20.65 -13.00 -7.66
N PRO A 96 21.64 -12.85 -6.76
CA PRO A 96 23.04 -12.53 -7.11
C PRO A 96 23.85 -13.73 -7.66
N ALA A 97 23.19 -14.80 -8.12
CA ALA A 97 23.85 -16.00 -8.64
C ALA A 97 24.66 -15.77 -9.93
N LEU A 98 24.65 -14.57 -10.50
CA LEU A 98 25.44 -14.21 -11.69
C LEU A 98 26.85 -13.67 -11.37
N PHE A 99 27.26 -13.56 -10.11
CA PHE A 99 28.58 -13.02 -9.74
C PHE A 99 29.64 -14.03 -9.29
N THR A 100 29.47 -15.33 -9.58
CA THR A 100 30.49 -16.35 -9.28
C THR A 100 30.77 -17.27 -10.47
N ALA A 101 31.51 -16.80 -11.48
CA ALA A 101 32.21 -17.68 -12.42
C ALA A 101 33.37 -16.95 -13.14
N GLY A 102 34.18 -16.22 -12.38
CA GLY A 102 35.44 -15.63 -12.85
C GLY A 102 36.63 -16.18 -12.08
N LYS A 103 36.75 -17.51 -11.96
CA LYS A 103 37.95 -18.15 -11.40
C LYS A 103 38.32 -19.34 -12.28
N THR A 104 39.15 -19.10 -13.29
CA THR A 104 39.93 -20.15 -13.94
C THR A 104 41.29 -20.24 -13.23
N PRO A 105 41.59 -21.35 -12.54
CA PRO A 105 42.95 -21.72 -12.22
C PRO A 105 43.57 -22.43 -13.43
N THR A 106 44.76 -22.01 -13.86
CA THR A 106 45.96 -22.82 -14.19
C THR A 106 46.99 -21.89 -14.82
#